data_AF-A0AAU7PKV5-F1
#
_entry.id   AF-A0AAU7PKV5-F1
#
_cell.length_a   1.000
_cell.length_b   1.000
_cell.length_c   1.000
_cell.angle_alpha   90.00
_cell.angle_beta   90.00
_cell.angle_gamma   90.00
#
_symmetry.space_group_name_H-M   'P 1'
#
loop_
_entity.id
_entity.type
_entity.pdbx_description
1 polymer ?
#
loop_
_entity_poly.entity_id
_entity_poly.type
_entity_poly.pdbx_seq_one_letter_code
_entity_poly.pdbx_strand_id
1 'polypeptide(L)'
;MKCEVIKDLLPLYAEDLCSEESKIIVNEHISTCSDCRKYLDSITKKIEPLIPSEAEIKKRMFEKDLLSKSKQSIQNNILKKILTAFNIISIAITVLAIIISVIFMFKEYSIKYPMLHYTPGISFFYLICFIIGLSPVLIAILQLYSIIKKDNTQHYIRKFIFNILLQITALLLSLIITITIFLIVPPLESQTNKIKKYLDVDRDIIKYEAVYNNFFPAEIPKAAENLEYHYKKYSNLINTNVQIQFSMVLPEMEYLTEKDRVLENNAAPITGEENAFDITLHGVRYPGKIKLEFRFDDISKKLIYNLYLDDN
;
A
#
# COMPACT_ATOMS: atom_id res chain seq x y z
N MET A 1 -39.44 83.74 29.14
CA MET A 1 -39.07 82.35 29.47
C MET A 1 -37.56 82.24 29.66
N LYS A 2 -37.06 81.38 30.55
CA LYS A 2 -35.62 81.24 30.82
C LYS A 2 -34.93 80.45 29.70
N CYS A 3 -33.80 80.94 29.19
CA CYS A 3 -33.06 80.33 28.09
C CYS A 3 -32.64 78.88 28.37
N GLU A 4 -32.32 78.53 29.62
CA GLU A 4 -31.92 77.16 29.99
C GLU A 4 -33.04 76.14 29.75
N VAL A 5 -34.29 76.48 30.08
CA VAL A 5 -35.45 75.62 29.80
C VAL A 5 -35.64 75.43 28.30
N ILE A 6 -35.36 76.47 27.51
CA ILE A 6 -35.45 76.38 26.05
C ILE A 6 -34.32 75.49 25.52
N LYS A 7 -33.08 75.67 25.97
CA LYS A 7 -31.94 74.82 25.57
C LYS A 7 -32.14 73.35 25.88
N ASP A 8 -32.78 73.01 27.00
CA ASP A 8 -33.13 71.63 27.35
C ASP A 8 -34.16 71.03 26.37
N LEU A 9 -35.06 71.86 25.83
CA LEU A 9 -36.08 71.45 24.86
C LEU A 9 -35.57 71.44 23.41
N LEU A 10 -34.51 72.20 23.09
CA LEU A 10 -34.03 72.37 21.71
C LEU A 10 -33.61 71.06 21.00
N PRO A 11 -32.97 70.05 21.64
CA PRO A 11 -32.69 68.76 21.00
C PRO A 11 -33.95 68.00 20.58
N LEU A 12 -34.95 67.94 21.46
CA LEU A 12 -36.24 67.29 21.18
C LEU A 12 -37.02 68.06 20.11
N TYR A 13 -36.92 69.40 20.13
CA TYR A 13 -37.50 70.26 19.12
C TYR A 13 -36.83 70.06 17.75
N ALA A 14 -35.51 69.89 17.70
CA ALA A 14 -34.75 69.66 16.45
C ALA A 14 -35.06 68.29 15.80
N GLU A 15 -35.45 67.29 16.59
CA GLU A 15 -35.89 65.97 16.12
C GLU A 15 -37.42 65.89 15.89
N ASP A 16 -38.13 67.00 16.03
CA ASP A 16 -39.60 67.12 15.91
C ASP A 16 -40.39 66.26 16.93
N LEU A 17 -39.79 65.96 18.08
CA LEU A 17 -40.35 65.10 19.15
C LEU A 17 -41.06 65.88 20.27
N CYS A 18 -41.12 67.21 20.19
CA CYS A 18 -41.88 68.04 21.13
C CYS A 18 -43.40 68.00 20.87
N SER A 19 -44.22 68.23 21.90
CA SER A 19 -45.64 68.51 21.72
C SER A 19 -45.86 69.85 21.01
N GLU A 20 -46.98 70.02 20.32
CA GLU A 20 -47.31 71.26 19.57
C GLU A 20 -47.30 72.52 20.48
N GLU A 21 -47.82 72.40 21.70
CA GLU A 21 -47.76 73.47 22.70
C GLU A 21 -46.32 73.87 23.03
N SER A 22 -45.43 72.87 23.20
CA SER A 22 -44.01 73.12 23.47
C SER A 22 -43.29 73.73 22.26
N LYS A 23 -43.67 73.34 21.04
CA LYS A 23 -43.11 73.91 19.79
C LYS A 23 -43.44 75.40 19.66
N ILE A 24 -44.67 75.81 19.97
CA ILE A 24 -45.08 77.23 19.93
C ILE A 24 -44.20 78.05 20.87
N ILE A 25 -44.01 77.56 22.09
CA ILE A 25 -43.21 78.23 23.12
C ILE A 25 -41.73 78.35 22.70
N VAL A 26 -41.16 77.28 22.14
CA VAL A 26 -39.78 77.29 21.63
C VAL A 26 -39.65 78.25 20.45
N ASN A 27 -40.59 78.23 19.49
CA ASN A 27 -40.63 79.13 18.32
C ASN A 27 -40.65 80.61 18.71
N GLU A 28 -41.53 80.97 19.64
CA GLU A 28 -41.65 82.34 20.13
C GLU A 28 -40.33 82.80 20.77
N HIS A 29 -39.67 81.94 21.54
CA HIS A 29 -38.41 82.28 22.19
C HIS A 29 -37.22 82.40 21.23
N ILE A 30 -37.04 81.45 20.30
CA ILE A 30 -35.93 81.51 19.34
C ILE A 30 -36.08 82.67 18.35
N SER A 31 -37.30 83.18 18.15
CA SER A 31 -37.57 84.37 17.33
C SER A 31 -36.95 85.65 17.90
N THR A 32 -36.79 85.73 19.23
CA THR A 32 -36.30 86.91 19.95
C THR A 32 -34.95 86.71 20.63
N CYS A 33 -34.54 85.47 20.90
CA CYS A 33 -33.28 85.14 21.59
C CYS A 33 -32.20 84.62 20.64
N SER A 34 -31.14 85.42 20.43
CA SER A 34 -30.04 85.06 19.53
C SER A 34 -29.18 83.90 20.04
N ASP A 35 -29.06 83.72 21.36
CA ASP A 35 -28.24 82.67 21.96
C ASP A 35 -28.88 81.29 21.80
N CYS A 36 -30.19 81.18 22.03
CA CYS A 36 -30.94 79.95 21.82
C CYS A 36 -31.00 79.58 20.32
N ARG A 37 -31.06 80.57 19.43
CA ARG A 37 -30.98 80.35 17.97
C ARG A 37 -29.62 79.77 17.55
N LYS A 38 -28.52 80.36 18.04
CA LYS A 38 -27.15 79.83 17.78
C LYS A 38 -26.97 78.41 18.32
N TYR A 39 -27.55 78.12 19.48
CA TYR A 39 -27.49 76.78 20.06
C TYR A 39 -28.28 75.77 19.22
N LEU A 40 -29.50 76.12 18.78
CA LEU A 40 -30.28 75.30 17.86
C LEU A 40 -29.51 75.03 16.56
N ASP A 41 -28.87 76.04 15.97
CA ASP A 41 -28.04 75.87 14.78
C ASP A 41 -26.85 74.94 15.04
N SER A 42 -26.25 75.00 16.23
CA SER A 42 -25.10 74.16 16.60
C SER A 42 -25.46 72.68 16.75
N ILE A 43 -26.66 72.36 17.25
CA ILE A 43 -27.13 70.99 17.45
C ILE A 43 -27.84 70.43 16.21
N THR A 44 -28.43 71.28 15.36
CA THR A 44 -29.09 70.90 14.10
C THR A 44 -28.09 70.74 12.95
N LYS A 45 -26.83 71.17 13.15
CA LYS A 45 -25.74 70.93 12.21
C LYS A 45 -25.52 69.42 12.11
N LYS A 46 -26.15 68.79 11.10
CA LYS A 46 -25.99 67.37 10.78
C LYS A 46 -24.52 67.01 10.85
N ILE A 47 -24.18 66.11 11.77
CA ILE A 47 -22.90 65.39 11.72
C ILE A 47 -22.95 64.63 10.40
N GLU A 48 -22.23 65.13 9.39
CA GLU A 48 -22.08 64.39 8.14
C GLU A 48 -21.50 63.03 8.51
N PRO A 49 -22.08 61.91 8.03
CA PRO A 49 -21.48 60.62 8.24
C PRO A 49 -20.04 60.70 7.74
N LEU A 50 -19.07 60.34 8.58
CA LEU A 50 -17.66 60.19 8.22
C LEU A 50 -17.58 59.08 7.17
N ILE A 51 -17.82 59.43 5.91
CA ILE A 51 -17.60 58.57 4.76
C ILE A 51 -16.08 58.50 4.63
N PRO A 52 -15.46 57.33 4.86
CA PRO A 52 -14.02 57.21 4.79
C PRO A 52 -13.57 57.63 3.39
N SER A 53 -12.48 58.39 3.33
CA SER A 53 -11.93 58.82 2.04
C SER A 53 -11.55 57.60 1.21
N GLU A 54 -11.53 57.74 -0.11
CA GLU A 54 -11.12 56.67 -1.02
C GLU A 54 -9.71 56.13 -0.68
N ALA A 55 -8.84 56.99 -0.15
CA ALA A 55 -7.51 56.64 0.35
C ALA A 55 -7.55 55.76 1.61
N GLU A 56 -8.44 56.04 2.56
CA GLU A 56 -8.63 55.24 3.77
C GLU A 56 -9.24 53.88 3.47
N ILE A 57 -10.19 53.81 2.53
CA ILE A 57 -10.77 52.54 2.05
C ILE A 57 -9.67 51.68 1.41
N LYS A 58 -8.85 52.26 0.52
CA LYS A 58 -7.70 51.56 -0.11
C LYS A 58 -6.71 51.07 0.93
N LYS A 59 -6.38 51.87 1.95
CA LYS A 59 -5.48 51.48 3.04
C LYS A 59 -6.02 50.28 3.83
N ARG A 60 -7.29 50.33 4.25
CA ARG A 60 -7.95 49.22 4.96
C ARG A 60 -8.02 47.94 4.13
N MET A 61 -8.29 48.05 2.82
CA MET A 61 -8.29 46.91 1.90
C MET A 61 -6.90 46.29 1.75
N PHE A 62 -5.85 47.12 1.64
CA PHE A 62 -4.47 46.67 1.57
C PHE A 62 -4.01 45.99 2.86
N GLU A 63 -4.31 46.56 4.02
CA GLU A 63 -4.02 45.93 5.33
C GLU A 63 -4.72 44.58 5.48
N LYS A 64 -6.00 44.49 5.07
CA LYS A 64 -6.75 43.22 5.06
C LYS A 64 -6.12 42.19 4.13
N ASP A 65 -5.65 42.61 2.95
CA ASP A 65 -4.97 41.73 1.99
C ASP A 65 -3.60 41.26 2.49
N LEU A 66 -2.83 42.11 3.17
CA LEU A 66 -1.59 41.72 3.81
C LEU A 66 -1.81 40.69 4.92
N LEU A 67 -2.83 40.92 5.77
CA LEU A 67 -3.18 39.99 6.84
C LEU A 67 -3.67 38.65 6.29
N SER A 68 -4.49 38.66 5.23
CA SER A 68 -4.99 37.42 4.60
C SER A 68 -3.84 36.63 3.95
N LYS A 69 -2.94 37.29 3.23
CA LYS A 69 -1.74 36.68 2.64
C LYS A 69 -0.79 36.12 3.69
N SER A 70 -0.56 36.85 4.78
CA SER A 70 0.26 36.40 5.91
C SER A 70 -0.34 35.14 6.56
N LYS A 71 -1.63 35.15 6.87
CA LYS A 71 -2.35 33.98 7.41
C LYS A 71 -2.29 32.79 6.47
N GLN A 72 -2.50 33.00 5.17
CA GLN A 72 -2.44 31.95 4.15
C GLN A 72 -1.02 31.36 4.02
N SER A 73 0.02 32.19 4.11
CA SER A 73 1.41 31.75 4.11
C SER A 73 1.74 30.84 5.30
N ILE A 74 1.30 31.23 6.51
CA ILE A 74 1.48 30.44 7.73
C ILE A 74 0.77 29.09 7.60
N GLN A 75 -0.50 29.09 7.17
CA GLN A 75 -1.28 27.86 6.96
C GLN A 75 -0.60 26.93 5.95
N ASN A 76 -0.14 27.47 4.81
CA ASN A 76 0.55 26.68 3.79
C ASN A 76 1.85 26.06 4.32
N ASN A 77 2.61 26.78 5.15
CA ASN A 77 3.84 26.25 5.76
C ASN A 77 3.56 25.12 6.74
N ILE A 78 2.50 25.22 7.54
CA ILE A 78 2.08 24.16 8.46
C ILE A 78 1.65 22.91 7.66
N LEU A 79 0.78 23.09 6.66
CA LEU A 79 0.31 21.99 5.82
C LEU A 79 1.46 21.29 5.06
N LYS A 80 2.47 22.04 4.59
CA LYS A 80 3.69 21.46 3.98
C LYS A 80 4.42 20.53 4.93
N LYS A 81 4.62 20.96 6.19
CA LYS A 81 5.29 20.14 7.22
C LYS A 81 4.50 18.86 7.51
N ILE A 82 3.18 18.98 7.66
CA ILE A 82 2.29 17.84 7.88
C ILE A 82 2.39 16.85 6.71
N LEU A 83 2.26 17.35 5.47
CA LEU A 83 2.34 16.51 4.28
C LEU A 83 3.70 15.82 4.14
N THR A 84 4.79 16.52 4.50
CA THR A 84 6.14 15.98 4.49
C THR A 84 6.28 14.82 5.49
N ALA A 85 5.87 15.05 6.74
CA ALA A 85 5.92 14.02 7.79
C ALA A 85 5.06 12.80 7.43
N PHE A 86 3.85 13.03 6.93
CA PHE A 86 2.93 11.97 6.51
C PHE A 86 3.52 11.11 5.38
N ASN A 87 4.14 11.71 4.36
CA ASN A 87 4.79 10.97 3.28
C ASN A 87 5.98 10.13 3.76
N ILE A 88 6.81 10.67 4.66
CA ILE A 88 7.91 9.91 5.27
C ILE A 88 7.39 8.70 6.05
N ILE A 89 6.36 8.91 6.88
CA ILE A 89 5.72 7.83 7.64
C ILE A 89 5.12 6.78 6.69
N SER A 90 4.46 7.21 5.62
CA SER A 90 3.90 6.29 4.62
C SER A 90 4.99 5.42 3.98
N ILE A 91 6.14 6.00 3.60
CA ILE A 91 7.27 5.24 3.06
C ILE A 91 7.76 4.21 4.07
N ALA A 92 7.95 4.62 5.32
CA ALA A 92 8.42 3.73 6.38
C ALA A 92 7.47 2.54 6.61
N ILE A 93 6.15 2.80 6.63
CA ILE A 93 5.12 1.75 6.76
C ILE A 93 5.18 0.78 5.59
N THR A 94 5.25 1.28 4.35
CA THR A 94 5.32 0.42 3.15
C THR A 94 6.56 -0.47 3.17
N VAL A 95 7.73 0.10 3.48
CA VAL A 95 8.99 -0.67 3.57
C VAL A 95 8.91 -1.73 4.67
N LEU A 96 8.40 -1.35 5.86
CA LEU A 96 8.26 -2.28 6.98
C LEU A 96 7.29 -3.42 6.64
N ALA A 97 6.16 -3.13 6.00
CA ALA A 97 5.19 -4.13 5.57
C ALA A 97 5.84 -5.15 4.61
N ILE A 98 6.59 -4.69 3.61
CA ILE A 98 7.30 -5.58 2.67
C ILE A 98 8.31 -6.45 3.42
N ILE A 99 9.11 -5.88 4.33
CA ILE A 99 10.10 -6.64 5.11
C ILE A 99 9.41 -7.72 5.95
N ILE A 100 8.32 -7.37 6.65
CA ILE A 100 7.55 -8.32 7.47
C ILE A 100 6.99 -9.43 6.58
N SER A 101 6.42 -9.11 5.42
CA SER A 101 5.87 -10.10 4.48
C SER A 101 6.94 -11.05 3.95
N VAL A 102 8.15 -10.55 3.65
CA VAL A 102 9.28 -11.40 3.24
C VAL A 102 9.71 -12.34 4.37
N ILE A 103 9.87 -11.83 5.59
CA ILE A 103 10.24 -12.64 6.76
C ILE A 103 9.19 -13.72 7.02
N PHE A 104 7.91 -13.34 6.98
CA PHE A 104 6.79 -14.27 7.14
C PHE A 104 6.86 -15.39 6.11
N MET A 105 7.08 -15.06 4.83
CA MET A 105 7.15 -16.04 3.74
C MET A 105 8.29 -17.05 3.92
N PHE A 106 9.51 -16.62 4.27
CA PHE A 106 10.61 -17.56 4.54
C PHE A 106 10.34 -18.48 5.73
N LYS A 107 9.65 -17.97 6.75
CA LYS A 107 9.34 -18.73 7.97
C LYS A 107 8.20 -19.72 7.75
N GLU A 108 7.09 -19.26 7.19
CA GLU A 108 5.86 -20.04 7.05
C GLU A 108 6.02 -21.13 6.00
N TYR A 109 6.59 -20.80 4.84
CA TYR A 109 6.75 -21.75 3.74
C TYR A 109 8.07 -22.53 3.79
N SER A 110 8.87 -22.38 4.86
CA SER A 110 10.10 -23.16 5.11
C SER A 110 11.06 -23.25 3.91
N ILE A 111 11.16 -22.17 3.10
CA ILE A 111 11.87 -22.16 1.82
C ILE A 111 13.38 -22.31 2.04
N LYS A 112 13.95 -23.41 1.54
CA LYS A 112 15.38 -23.71 1.68
C LYS A 112 16.24 -23.22 0.51
N TYR A 113 15.73 -23.35 -0.72
CA TYR A 113 16.45 -22.98 -1.95
C TYR A 113 15.67 -21.90 -2.73
N PRO A 114 15.67 -20.63 -2.27
CA PRO A 114 14.81 -19.61 -2.85
C PRO A 114 15.11 -19.38 -4.34
N MET A 115 14.09 -19.57 -5.16
CA MET A 115 14.05 -19.20 -6.58
C MET A 115 12.74 -18.46 -6.88
N LEU A 116 12.76 -17.59 -7.89
CA LEU A 116 11.54 -16.91 -8.33
C LEU A 116 10.61 -17.92 -9.03
N HIS A 117 9.36 -17.98 -8.59
CA HIS A 117 8.36 -18.81 -9.24
C HIS A 117 8.05 -18.24 -10.63
N TYR A 118 8.42 -18.99 -11.67
CA TYR A 118 8.20 -18.58 -13.06
C TYR A 118 7.18 -19.47 -13.75
N THR A 119 6.03 -18.89 -14.04
CA THR A 119 5.03 -19.45 -14.96
C THR A 119 4.53 -18.36 -15.90
N PRO A 120 4.28 -18.68 -17.19
CA PRO A 120 3.68 -17.73 -18.13
C PRO A 120 2.35 -17.18 -17.58
N GLY A 121 2.16 -15.87 -17.64
CA GLY A 121 0.98 -15.19 -17.07
C GLY A 121 1.17 -14.71 -15.63
N ILE A 122 1.61 -15.57 -14.71
CA ILE A 122 1.84 -15.18 -13.30
C ILE A 122 2.97 -14.15 -13.21
N SER A 123 4.01 -14.25 -14.06
CA SER A 123 5.12 -13.29 -14.09
C SER A 123 4.66 -11.85 -14.39
N PHE A 124 3.69 -11.66 -15.29
CA PHE A 124 3.13 -10.35 -15.58
C PHE A 124 2.27 -9.83 -14.43
N PHE A 125 1.52 -10.73 -13.79
CA PHE A 125 0.77 -10.42 -12.57
C PHE A 125 1.70 -9.93 -11.46
N TYR A 126 2.83 -10.63 -11.20
CA TYR A 126 3.83 -10.19 -10.23
C TYR A 126 4.39 -8.80 -10.53
N LEU A 127 4.65 -8.47 -11.79
CA LEU A 127 5.13 -7.14 -12.16
C LEU A 127 4.12 -6.04 -11.81
N ILE A 128 2.84 -6.23 -12.16
CA ILE A 128 1.77 -5.28 -11.81
C ILE A 128 1.67 -5.12 -10.30
N CYS A 129 1.62 -6.25 -9.60
CA CYS A 129 1.58 -6.34 -8.16
C CYS A 129 2.74 -5.60 -7.48
N PHE A 130 3.96 -5.75 -8.01
CA PHE A 130 5.15 -5.05 -7.52
C PHE A 130 5.06 -3.53 -7.73
N ILE A 131 4.59 -3.09 -8.90
CA ILE A 131 4.37 -1.66 -9.18
C ILE A 131 3.37 -1.06 -8.19
N ILE A 132 2.25 -1.76 -7.95
CA ILE A 132 1.23 -1.27 -7.01
C ILE A 132 1.74 -1.30 -5.57
N GLY A 133 2.46 -2.35 -5.18
CA GLY A 133 3.12 -2.45 -3.87
C GLY A 133 4.06 -1.27 -3.58
N LEU A 134 4.83 -0.81 -4.58
CA LEU A 134 5.73 0.34 -4.47
C LEU A 134 5.08 1.70 -4.74
N SER A 135 3.84 1.74 -5.19
CA SER A 135 3.14 2.98 -5.54
C SER A 135 3.10 4.03 -4.41
N PRO A 136 2.95 3.69 -3.11
CA PRO A 136 2.97 4.71 -2.05
C PRO A 136 4.32 5.41 -1.95
N VAL A 137 5.42 4.69 -2.21
CA VAL A 137 6.77 5.25 -2.16
C VAL A 137 6.98 6.22 -3.32
N LEU A 138 6.59 5.82 -4.54
CA LEU A 138 6.70 6.66 -5.73
C LEU A 138 5.86 7.93 -5.59
N ILE A 139 4.60 7.81 -5.15
CA ILE A 139 3.71 8.96 -4.94
C ILE A 139 4.28 9.88 -3.86
N ALA A 140 4.77 9.33 -2.74
CA ALA A 140 5.36 10.12 -1.67
C ALA A 140 6.59 10.92 -2.15
N ILE A 141 7.47 10.30 -2.93
CA ILE A 141 8.65 10.99 -3.51
C ILE A 141 8.21 12.13 -4.44
N LEU A 142 7.24 11.88 -5.33
CA LEU A 142 6.72 12.90 -6.24
C LEU A 142 6.07 14.07 -5.47
N GLN A 143 5.32 13.77 -4.41
CA GLN A 143 4.72 14.79 -3.55
C GLN A 143 5.81 15.62 -2.84
N LEU A 144 6.82 14.99 -2.26
CA LEU A 144 7.94 15.68 -1.61
C LEU A 144 8.71 16.58 -2.58
N TYR A 145 8.99 16.10 -3.79
CA TYR A 145 9.61 16.89 -4.85
C TYR A 145 8.77 18.13 -5.20
N SER A 146 7.44 17.97 -5.31
CA SER A 146 6.53 19.08 -5.61
C SER A 146 6.50 20.15 -4.50
N ILE A 147 6.72 19.76 -3.23
CA ILE A 147 6.82 20.69 -2.09
C ILE A 147 8.09 21.53 -2.19
N ILE A 148 9.23 20.90 -2.55
CA ILE A 148 10.54 21.55 -2.67
C ILE A 148 10.52 22.59 -3.79
N LYS A 149 9.87 22.30 -4.94
CA LYS A 149 9.78 23.22 -6.08
C LYS A 149 8.95 24.48 -5.82
N LYS A 150 8.49 24.70 -4.57
CA LYS A 150 7.82 25.92 -4.06
C LYS A 150 6.70 26.40 -4.99
N ASP A 151 5.83 25.47 -5.37
CA ASP A 151 4.63 25.75 -6.16
C ASP A 151 3.74 26.77 -5.41
N ASN A 152 3.57 27.95 -6.01
CA ASN A 152 2.92 29.12 -5.42
C ASN A 152 1.43 29.15 -5.82
N THR A 153 0.73 28.06 -5.56
CA THR A 153 -0.63 27.85 -6.05
C THR A 153 -1.67 28.41 -5.08
N GLN A 154 -2.61 29.19 -5.63
CA GLN A 154 -3.71 29.86 -4.90
C GLN A 154 -4.66 28.88 -4.17
N HIS A 155 -4.65 27.59 -4.54
CA HIS A 155 -5.54 26.54 -4.04
C HIS A 155 -4.82 25.45 -3.22
N TYR A 156 -3.90 25.85 -2.32
CA TYR A 156 -3.06 24.92 -1.58
C TYR A 156 -3.83 23.87 -0.76
N ILE A 157 -4.93 24.24 -0.09
CA ILE A 157 -5.74 23.33 0.74
C ILE A 157 -6.34 22.20 -0.11
N ARG A 158 -6.90 22.51 -1.29
CA ARG A 158 -7.47 21.49 -2.19
C ARG A 158 -6.40 20.51 -2.68
N LYS A 159 -5.21 21.02 -3.03
CA LYS A 159 -4.06 20.19 -3.44
C LYS A 159 -3.59 19.29 -2.28
N PHE A 160 -3.55 19.82 -1.06
CA PHE A 160 -3.22 19.06 0.14
C PHE A 160 -4.20 17.89 0.35
N ILE A 161 -5.51 18.15 0.32
CA ILE A 161 -6.54 17.11 0.50
C ILE A 161 -6.40 16.03 -0.58
N PHE A 162 -6.23 16.43 -1.84
CA PHE A 162 -6.05 15.49 -2.94
C PHE A 162 -4.82 14.60 -2.75
N ASN A 163 -3.68 15.18 -2.38
CA ASN A 163 -2.44 14.45 -2.13
C ASN A 163 -2.58 13.44 -0.98
N ILE A 164 -3.23 13.83 0.12
CA ILE A 164 -3.50 12.94 1.25
C ILE A 164 -4.40 11.78 0.80
N LEU A 165 -5.50 12.07 0.10
CA LEU A 165 -6.42 11.04 -0.36
C LEU A 165 -5.74 10.05 -1.30
N LEU A 166 -4.98 10.56 -2.27
CA LEU A 166 -4.21 9.74 -3.22
C LEU A 166 -3.19 8.84 -2.51
N GLN A 167 -2.53 9.35 -1.49
CA GLN A 167 -1.53 8.58 -0.75
C GLN A 167 -2.18 7.52 0.14
N ILE A 168 -3.31 7.82 0.79
CA ILE A 168 -4.05 6.85 1.59
C ILE A 168 -4.57 5.72 0.70
N THR A 169 -5.15 6.04 -0.46
CA THR A 169 -5.64 5.01 -1.39
C THR A 169 -4.52 4.13 -1.90
N ALA A 170 -3.37 4.72 -2.27
CA ALA A 170 -2.19 3.96 -2.66
C ALA A 170 -1.69 3.05 -1.54
N LEU A 171 -1.62 3.55 -0.30
CA LEU A 171 -1.15 2.78 0.86
C LEU A 171 -2.06 1.58 1.15
N LEU A 172 -3.38 1.79 1.16
CA LEU A 172 -4.35 0.70 1.36
C LEU A 172 -4.24 -0.35 0.27
N LEU A 173 -4.15 0.08 -1.00
CA LEU A 173 -4.03 -0.83 -2.13
C LEU A 173 -2.72 -1.63 -2.09
N SER A 174 -1.60 -0.96 -1.76
CA SER A 174 -0.29 -1.59 -1.57
C SER A 174 -0.31 -2.63 -0.44
N LEU A 175 -0.91 -2.32 0.71
CA LEU A 175 -1.03 -3.26 1.82
C LEU A 175 -1.83 -4.50 1.45
N ILE A 176 -3.01 -4.31 0.82
CA ILE A 176 -3.86 -5.42 0.37
C ILE A 176 -3.09 -6.31 -0.61
N ILE A 177 -2.48 -5.72 -1.63
CA ILE A 177 -1.74 -6.47 -2.66
C ILE A 177 -0.53 -7.19 -2.08
N THR A 178 0.21 -6.56 -1.17
CA THR A 178 1.33 -7.21 -0.49
C THR A 178 0.85 -8.44 0.27
N ILE A 179 -0.23 -8.32 1.05
CA ILE A 179 -0.80 -9.48 1.76
C ILE A 179 -1.24 -10.57 0.76
N THR A 180 -1.95 -10.20 -0.30
CA THR A 180 -2.45 -11.15 -1.30
C THR A 180 -1.32 -11.91 -2.01
N ILE A 181 -0.29 -11.21 -2.49
CA ILE A 181 0.85 -11.84 -3.18
C ILE A 181 1.55 -12.82 -2.26
N PHE A 182 1.90 -12.39 -1.05
CA PHE A 182 2.73 -13.20 -0.17
C PHE A 182 1.99 -14.39 0.45
N LEU A 183 0.65 -14.36 0.52
CA LEU A 183 -0.14 -15.47 1.06
C LEU A 183 -0.70 -16.41 -0.02
N ILE A 184 -1.27 -15.85 -1.10
CA ILE A 184 -2.07 -16.62 -2.05
C ILE A 184 -1.21 -17.10 -3.22
N VAL A 185 -0.30 -16.25 -3.70
CA VAL A 185 0.52 -16.55 -4.88
C VAL A 185 1.98 -16.16 -4.60
N PRO A 186 2.67 -16.82 -3.64
CA PRO A 186 4.00 -16.40 -3.22
C PRO A 186 4.96 -16.33 -4.42
N PRO A 187 5.79 -15.28 -4.54
CA PRO A 187 6.67 -15.10 -5.69
C PRO A 187 7.90 -15.99 -5.63
N LEU A 188 8.14 -16.68 -4.51
CA LEU A 188 9.27 -17.57 -4.31
C LEU A 188 8.81 -19.02 -4.18
N GLU A 189 9.64 -19.89 -4.71
CA GLU A 189 9.57 -21.34 -4.55
C GLU A 189 10.92 -21.88 -4.05
N SER A 190 10.94 -23.10 -3.52
CA SER A 190 12.19 -23.77 -3.19
C SER A 190 12.60 -24.65 -4.37
N GLN A 191 13.73 -24.37 -5.02
CA GLN A 191 14.18 -25.13 -6.18
C GLN A 191 15.70 -25.32 -6.19
N THR A 192 16.16 -26.53 -6.50
CA THR A 192 17.57 -26.83 -6.75
C THR A 192 17.75 -27.92 -7.80
N ASN A 193 18.73 -27.74 -8.68
CA ASN A 193 19.17 -28.76 -9.64
C ASN A 193 20.54 -29.33 -9.29
N LYS A 194 21.09 -28.99 -8.11
CA LYS A 194 22.44 -29.38 -7.71
C LYS A 194 22.41 -30.81 -7.19
N ILE A 195 23.12 -31.72 -7.85
CA ILE A 195 23.22 -33.13 -7.42
C ILE A 195 23.75 -33.30 -5.99
N LYS A 196 24.63 -32.39 -5.53
CA LYS A 196 25.12 -32.35 -4.13
C LYS A 196 24.01 -32.14 -3.09
N LYS A 197 22.80 -31.81 -3.52
CA LYS A 197 21.58 -31.60 -2.72
C LYS A 197 20.56 -32.71 -2.90
N TYR A 198 21.00 -33.87 -3.38
CA TYR A 198 20.18 -35.05 -3.52
C TYR A 198 19.41 -35.37 -2.23
N LEU A 199 18.08 -35.43 -2.34
CA LEU A 199 17.13 -35.65 -1.24
C LEU A 199 17.29 -34.69 -0.03
N ASP A 200 18.05 -33.59 -0.17
CA ASP A 200 18.22 -32.56 0.85
C ASP A 200 17.06 -31.57 0.78
N VAL A 201 15.86 -32.02 1.18
CA VAL A 201 14.58 -31.30 1.00
C VAL A 201 14.31 -30.21 2.05
N ASP A 202 13.26 -29.43 1.85
CA ASP A 202 12.75 -28.43 2.81
C ASP A 202 12.21 -29.09 4.10
N ARG A 203 12.22 -28.34 5.21
CA ARG A 203 11.94 -28.87 6.56
C ARG A 203 10.55 -29.51 6.69
N ASP A 204 9.56 -28.85 6.12
CA ASP A 204 8.15 -29.26 6.07
C ASP A 204 7.92 -30.52 5.22
N ILE A 205 8.86 -30.87 4.33
CA ILE A 205 8.79 -32.05 3.46
C ILE A 205 9.41 -33.30 4.14
N ILE A 206 10.16 -33.14 5.24
CA ILE A 206 10.75 -34.25 5.99
C ILE A 206 9.69 -35.24 6.47
N LYS A 207 8.44 -34.81 6.69
CA LYS A 207 7.32 -35.72 7.03
C LYS A 207 7.05 -36.81 5.98
N TYR A 208 7.55 -36.66 4.76
CA TYR A 208 7.46 -37.63 3.66
C TYR A 208 8.71 -38.50 3.49
N GLU A 209 9.65 -38.46 4.45
CA GLU A 209 10.93 -39.18 4.36
C GLU A 209 10.80 -40.67 4.05
N ALA A 210 9.84 -41.35 4.68
CA ALA A 210 9.57 -42.74 4.39
C ALA A 210 9.19 -42.99 2.92
N VAL A 211 8.52 -42.06 2.24
CA VAL A 211 8.10 -42.24 0.84
C VAL A 211 9.32 -42.17 -0.07
N TYR A 212 10.07 -41.08 -0.01
CA TYR A 212 11.19 -40.90 -0.93
C TYR A 212 12.36 -41.83 -0.61
N ASN A 213 12.61 -42.19 0.65
CA ASN A 213 13.68 -43.14 0.99
C ASN A 213 13.39 -44.59 0.57
N ASN A 214 12.11 -44.98 0.41
CA ASN A 214 11.76 -46.30 -0.13
C ASN A 214 11.76 -46.32 -1.66
N PHE A 215 11.43 -45.19 -2.29
CA PHE A 215 11.33 -45.10 -3.75
C PHE A 215 12.68 -44.81 -4.43
N PHE A 216 13.38 -43.75 -4.01
CA PHE A 216 14.66 -43.36 -4.57
C PHE A 216 15.82 -44.20 -3.97
N PRO A 217 16.95 -44.33 -4.69
CA PRO A 217 18.16 -44.91 -4.11
C PRO A 217 18.60 -44.20 -2.82
N ALA A 218 18.97 -44.95 -1.79
CA ALA A 218 19.43 -44.37 -0.51
C ALA A 218 20.72 -43.54 -0.67
N GLU A 219 21.62 -43.99 -1.54
CA GLU A 219 22.81 -43.26 -1.97
C GLU A 219 22.95 -43.36 -3.49
N ILE A 220 23.56 -42.34 -4.10
CA ILE A 220 23.85 -42.37 -5.54
C ILE A 220 24.96 -43.41 -5.78
N PRO A 221 24.74 -44.42 -6.65
CA PRO A 221 25.75 -45.42 -6.94
C PRO A 221 27.05 -44.79 -7.48
N LYS A 222 28.21 -45.29 -7.05
CA LYS A 222 29.51 -44.72 -7.44
C LYS A 222 29.79 -44.83 -8.94
N ALA A 223 29.23 -45.84 -9.58
CA ALA A 223 29.36 -46.07 -11.02
C ALA A 223 28.32 -45.30 -11.85
N ALA A 224 27.45 -44.52 -11.21
CA ALA A 224 26.40 -43.77 -11.90
C ALA A 224 26.98 -42.59 -12.69
N GLU A 225 26.57 -42.49 -13.95
CA GLU A 225 26.94 -41.41 -14.85
C GLU A 225 25.69 -40.61 -15.28
N ASN A 226 25.91 -39.46 -15.93
CA ASN A 226 24.83 -38.60 -16.46
C ASN A 226 23.73 -38.28 -15.43
N LEU A 227 24.17 -37.87 -14.23
CA LEU A 227 23.29 -37.56 -13.11
C LEU A 227 22.50 -36.27 -13.36
N GLU A 228 21.18 -36.37 -13.32
CA GLU A 228 20.28 -35.22 -13.36
C GLU A 228 19.41 -35.22 -12.11
N TYR A 229 19.36 -34.10 -11.40
CA TYR A 229 18.51 -33.94 -10.23
C TYR A 229 17.73 -32.63 -10.34
N HIS A 230 16.45 -32.69 -10.00
CA HIS A 230 15.58 -31.54 -9.93
C HIS A 230 14.67 -31.68 -8.71
N TYR A 231 14.80 -30.73 -7.78
CA TYR A 231 13.88 -30.56 -6.66
C TYR A 231 13.16 -29.24 -6.83
N LYS A 232 11.83 -29.29 -6.66
CA LYS A 232 10.97 -28.12 -6.70
C LYS A 232 9.87 -28.27 -5.65
N LYS A 233 9.65 -27.24 -4.84
CA LYS A 233 8.52 -27.11 -3.94
C LYS A 233 7.90 -25.74 -4.08
N TYR A 234 6.60 -25.71 -4.33
CA TYR A 234 5.80 -24.50 -4.33
C TYR A 234 4.67 -24.63 -3.31
N SER A 235 4.64 -23.71 -2.36
CA SER A 235 3.64 -23.66 -1.29
C SER A 235 2.90 -22.32 -1.33
N ASN A 236 1.59 -22.36 -1.14
CA ASN A 236 0.78 -21.19 -0.84
C ASN A 236 -0.04 -21.45 0.43
N LEU A 237 -0.98 -20.56 0.79
CA LEU A 237 -1.80 -20.69 2.00
C LEU A 237 -2.61 -22.01 2.05
N ILE A 238 -2.95 -22.61 0.91
CA ILE A 238 -3.91 -23.70 0.81
C ILE A 238 -3.21 -25.03 0.50
N ASN A 239 -2.26 -25.00 -0.44
CA ASN A 239 -1.70 -26.18 -1.06
C ASN A 239 -0.16 -26.14 -1.03
N THR A 240 0.44 -27.31 -0.87
CA THR A 240 1.88 -27.51 -1.14
C THR A 240 2.08 -28.57 -2.21
N ASN A 241 2.76 -28.17 -3.29
CA ASN A 241 3.14 -29.03 -4.39
C ASN A 241 4.64 -29.28 -4.36
N VAL A 242 5.06 -30.53 -4.41
CA VAL A 242 6.47 -30.94 -4.48
C VAL A 242 6.69 -31.80 -5.70
N GLN A 243 7.80 -31.57 -6.39
CA GLN A 243 8.32 -32.42 -7.45
C GLN A 243 9.77 -32.75 -7.14
N ILE A 244 10.09 -34.05 -7.12
CA ILE A 244 11.46 -34.55 -7.04
C ILE A 244 11.68 -35.43 -8.25
N GLN A 245 12.66 -35.08 -9.07
CA GLN A 245 13.08 -35.85 -10.22
C GLN A 245 14.56 -36.19 -10.10
N PHE A 246 14.90 -37.44 -10.35
CA PHE A 246 16.27 -37.92 -10.38
C PHE A 246 16.45 -38.84 -11.58
N SER A 247 17.54 -38.70 -12.30
CA SER A 247 17.93 -39.64 -13.35
C SER A 247 19.42 -39.97 -13.27
N MET A 248 19.74 -41.19 -13.69
CA MET A 248 21.10 -41.70 -13.74
C MET A 248 21.25 -42.76 -14.83
N VAL A 249 22.46 -42.94 -15.33
CA VAL A 249 22.85 -44.07 -16.19
C VAL A 249 23.73 -44.99 -15.37
N LEU A 250 23.43 -46.30 -15.41
CA LEU A 250 24.15 -47.32 -14.66
C LEU A 250 24.79 -48.37 -15.58
N PRO A 251 25.89 -49.03 -15.14
CA PRO A 251 26.38 -50.25 -15.77
C PRO A 251 25.31 -51.34 -15.79
N GLU A 252 25.36 -52.24 -16.78
CA GLU A 252 24.29 -53.20 -17.06
C GLU A 252 23.82 -54.03 -15.84
N MET A 253 24.75 -54.56 -15.04
CA MET A 253 24.41 -55.35 -13.85
C MET A 253 23.73 -54.52 -12.75
N GLU A 254 24.21 -53.30 -12.50
CA GLU A 254 23.62 -52.38 -11.51
C GLU A 254 22.26 -51.86 -11.99
N TYR A 255 22.14 -51.57 -13.29
CA TYR A 255 20.91 -51.17 -13.95
C TYR A 255 19.80 -52.21 -13.76
N LEU A 256 20.07 -53.48 -14.08
CA LEU A 256 19.09 -54.55 -13.96
C LEU A 256 18.67 -54.74 -12.48
N THR A 257 19.64 -54.75 -11.58
CA THR A 257 19.38 -54.88 -10.13
C THR A 257 18.45 -53.77 -9.62
N GLU A 258 18.74 -52.52 -9.98
CA GLU A 258 17.95 -51.38 -9.53
C GLU A 258 16.59 -51.30 -10.23
N LYS A 259 16.51 -51.68 -11.51
CA LYS A 259 15.25 -51.81 -12.24
C LYS A 259 14.32 -52.81 -11.55
N ASP A 260 14.83 -53.99 -11.24
CA ASP A 260 14.04 -55.05 -10.60
C ASP A 260 13.61 -54.63 -9.19
N ARG A 261 14.49 -54.01 -8.38
CA ARG A 261 14.15 -53.46 -7.06
C ARG A 261 12.93 -52.52 -7.10
N VAL A 262 12.88 -51.63 -8.09
CA VAL A 262 11.78 -50.66 -8.19
C VAL A 262 10.50 -51.34 -8.67
N LEU A 263 10.59 -52.23 -9.67
CA LEU A 263 9.46 -52.96 -10.23
C LEU A 263 8.90 -54.08 -9.34
N GLU A 264 9.64 -54.50 -8.30
CA GLU A 264 9.12 -55.36 -7.23
C GLU A 264 8.02 -54.68 -6.41
N ASN A 265 8.03 -53.35 -6.35
CA ASN A 265 6.88 -52.60 -5.82
C ASN A 265 5.74 -52.69 -6.84
N ASN A 266 4.49 -52.66 -6.39
CA ASN A 266 3.31 -52.74 -7.25
C ASN A 266 3.37 -51.69 -8.37
N ALA A 267 3.85 -52.12 -9.54
CA ALA A 267 4.10 -51.29 -10.70
C ALA A 267 2.97 -51.46 -11.71
N ALA A 268 2.23 -50.40 -11.97
CA ALA A 268 1.19 -50.37 -12.99
C ALA A 268 1.75 -49.64 -14.24
N PRO A 269 1.72 -50.25 -15.44
CA PRO A 269 2.20 -49.57 -16.64
C PRO A 269 1.34 -48.34 -16.95
N ILE A 270 1.99 -47.26 -17.40
CA ILE A 270 1.32 -46.02 -17.81
C ILE A 270 0.81 -46.19 -19.24
N THR A 271 -0.51 -46.10 -19.43
CA THR A 271 -1.15 -46.33 -20.72
C THR A 271 -0.60 -45.39 -21.80
N GLY A 272 -0.08 -45.96 -22.89
CA GLY A 272 0.44 -45.20 -24.04
C GLY A 272 1.92 -44.80 -23.93
N GLU A 273 2.61 -45.20 -22.87
CA GLU A 273 4.04 -44.92 -22.68
C GLU A 273 4.82 -46.23 -22.42
N GLU A 274 5.76 -46.56 -23.31
CA GLU A 274 6.63 -47.71 -23.11
C GLU A 274 7.64 -47.44 -21.97
N ASN A 275 7.92 -48.47 -21.17
CA ASN A 275 8.88 -48.43 -20.06
C ASN A 275 8.59 -47.36 -19.00
N ALA A 276 7.32 -47.01 -18.78
CA ALA A 276 6.87 -46.05 -17.78
C ALA A 276 5.83 -46.70 -16.84
N PHE A 277 6.03 -46.56 -15.53
CA PHE A 277 5.26 -47.26 -14.51
C PHE A 277 4.87 -46.33 -13.36
N ASP A 278 3.61 -46.39 -12.94
CA ASP A 278 3.14 -45.84 -11.67
C ASP A 278 3.48 -46.82 -10.54
N ILE A 279 4.14 -46.35 -9.49
CA ILE A 279 4.63 -47.19 -8.39
C ILE A 279 3.78 -46.98 -7.13
N THR A 280 3.35 -48.08 -6.51
CA THR A 280 2.66 -48.05 -5.22
C THR A 280 3.51 -48.76 -4.15
N LEU A 281 3.87 -48.03 -3.09
CA LEU A 281 4.68 -48.54 -1.98
C LEU A 281 3.81 -49.29 -0.96
N HIS A 282 4.19 -50.53 -0.63
CA HIS A 282 3.50 -51.33 0.39
C HIS A 282 3.82 -50.87 1.81
N GLY A 283 2.82 -50.85 2.69
CA GLY A 283 3.02 -50.56 4.12
C GLY A 283 3.40 -49.11 4.47
N VAL A 284 3.59 -48.24 3.47
CA VAL A 284 3.87 -46.82 3.67
C VAL A 284 2.56 -46.05 3.63
N ARG A 285 2.13 -45.50 4.78
CA ARG A 285 1.05 -44.51 4.83
C ARG A 285 1.64 -43.13 4.69
N TYR A 286 1.04 -42.32 3.83
CA TYR A 286 1.47 -40.94 3.61
C TYR A 286 0.29 -39.97 3.69
N PRO A 287 0.51 -38.75 4.23
CA PRO A 287 -0.51 -37.71 4.28
C PRO A 287 -0.63 -37.01 2.91
N GLY A 288 -1.77 -37.14 2.23
CA GLY A 288 -2.03 -36.42 0.97
C GLY A 288 -1.91 -37.27 -0.29
N LYS A 289 -1.93 -36.63 -1.45
CA LYS A 289 -1.89 -37.29 -2.76
C LYS A 289 -0.45 -37.42 -3.23
N ILE A 290 0.01 -38.65 -3.38
CA ILE A 290 1.36 -38.96 -3.85
C ILE A 290 1.26 -39.73 -5.17
N LYS A 291 2.08 -39.32 -6.13
CA LYS A 291 2.30 -40.06 -7.37
C LYS A 291 3.79 -40.35 -7.53
N LEU A 292 4.11 -41.62 -7.76
CA LEU A 292 5.45 -42.10 -8.03
C LEU A 292 5.48 -42.63 -9.46
N GLU A 293 6.34 -42.08 -10.31
CA GLU A 293 6.54 -42.59 -11.65
C GLU A 293 7.99 -43.05 -11.80
N PHE A 294 8.16 -44.26 -12.31
CA PHE A 294 9.45 -44.82 -12.67
C PHE A 294 9.49 -45.03 -14.18
N ARG A 295 10.57 -44.56 -14.82
CA ARG A 295 10.80 -44.74 -16.25
C ARG A 295 12.21 -45.26 -16.46
N PHE A 296 12.39 -46.06 -17.49
CA PHE A 296 13.71 -46.56 -17.86
C PHE A 296 13.90 -46.66 -19.37
N ASP A 297 15.16 -46.68 -19.80
CA ASP A 297 15.56 -46.94 -21.18
C ASP A 297 16.60 -48.06 -21.19
N ASP A 298 16.20 -49.23 -21.70
CA ASP A 298 17.06 -50.41 -21.77
C ASP A 298 18.23 -50.26 -22.74
N ILE A 299 18.21 -49.30 -23.68
CA ILE A 299 19.31 -49.05 -24.63
C ILE A 299 20.40 -48.22 -23.95
N SER A 300 20.03 -47.08 -23.37
CA SER A 300 20.99 -46.20 -22.69
C SER A 300 21.28 -46.60 -21.24
N LYS A 301 20.58 -47.61 -20.71
CA LYS A 301 20.62 -48.01 -19.29
C LYS A 301 20.30 -46.84 -18.34
N LYS A 302 19.44 -45.92 -18.79
CA LYS A 302 19.00 -44.75 -18.02
C LYS A 302 17.79 -45.11 -17.15
N LEU A 303 17.84 -44.72 -15.88
CA LEU A 303 16.73 -44.80 -14.92
C LEU A 303 16.27 -43.39 -14.58
N ILE A 304 14.95 -43.20 -14.46
CA ILE A 304 14.32 -41.92 -14.16
C ILE A 304 13.25 -42.13 -13.10
N TYR A 305 13.37 -41.39 -12.01
CA TYR A 305 12.47 -41.41 -10.86
C TYR A 305 11.77 -40.06 -10.78
N ASN A 306 10.45 -40.06 -10.73
CA ASN A 306 9.66 -38.87 -10.48
C ASN A 306 8.75 -39.09 -9.28
N LEU A 307 8.78 -38.15 -8.34
CA LEU A 307 7.88 -38.06 -7.20
C LEU A 307 7.11 -36.76 -7.32
N TYR A 308 5.79 -36.85 -7.24
CA TYR A 308 4.89 -35.71 -7.12
C TYR A 308 4.12 -35.83 -5.80
N LEU A 309 4.18 -34.78 -4.99
CA LEU A 309 3.42 -34.65 -3.74
C LEU A 309 2.46 -33.47 -3.86
N ASP A 310 1.19 -33.70 -3.52
CA ASP A 310 0.16 -32.67 -3.41
C ASP A 310 -0.51 -32.80 -2.03
N ASP A 311 -0.16 -31.86 -1.15
CA ASP A 311 -0.65 -31.78 0.23
C ASP A 311 -1.85 -30.80 0.24
N ASN A 312 -3.03 -31.37 -0.03
CA ASN A 312 -4.36 -30.73 -0.03
C ASN A 312 -5.29 -31.38 0.99
#